data_AF-A0A7S1Y0J5-F1
#
_entry.id   AF-A0A7S1Y0J5-F1
#
_cell.length_a   1.000
_cell.length_b   1.000
_cell.length_c   1.000
_cell.angle_alpha   90.00
_cell.angle_beta   90.00
_cell.angle_gamma   90.00
#
_symmetry.space_group_name_H-M   'P 1'
#
loop_
_entity.id
_entity.type
_entity.pdbx_description
1 polymer ?
#
loop_
_entity_poly.entity_id
_entity_poly.type
_entity_poly.pdbx_seq_one_letter_code
_entity_poly.pdbx_strand_id
1 'polypeptide(L)'
;MNRSRGAAKGVVISRSELQRMRDSVSDVPQSTVDARRRERLTKLSEDRVKNWPNTLQAMRRKKENWKREKLAAEEAKRQELDREEAKHQATIRANAISRAQKLMYDETDRMKQLRSQKLFTEVVADRNHQVQVRAALRAKSKEEDLVHFQIMKKQLAEADAREAMELERRRENAREVARIQQGQLEECRQRYMAHLIESQKEGEAILAKAKEEIRQELEERRASIAKEKKAIYDMAEANRYLQGMKVGDDVIEAAEEEKRKQERYVIEKRERDRQAYLKKRFDEKQALRQRMIDRATSELTNFQKSEDERVERELKEARDRELAEEMRRKELQREQKRMIDESRNEQMKRHREEAEQRERDAQELAAQWRKEVEDALAQEAAEKRERREEAIRVQKFLRQQIRDKMAKRATDRERAMTEHRTNQEKLASADDAFLVVLEQEIEEARRQGKSTMLLERLRKVGPEELIAAV
;
A
#
# COMPACT_ATOMS: atom_id res chain seq x y z
N MET A 1 96.80 -30.49 -49.23
CA MET A 1 97.75 -31.08 -50.19
C MET A 1 96.96 -31.84 -51.25
N ASN A 2 97.11 -31.48 -52.53
CA ASN A 2 96.56 -32.28 -53.64
C ASN A 2 97.33 -33.60 -53.75
N ARG A 3 96.63 -34.74 -53.91
CA ARG A 3 97.16 -35.91 -54.63
C ARG A 3 96.10 -36.52 -55.53
N SER A 4 96.55 -36.86 -56.72
CA SER A 4 95.79 -37.27 -57.90
C SER A 4 95.10 -38.63 -57.73
N ARG A 5 93.97 -38.80 -58.45
CA ARG A 5 93.43 -40.12 -58.79
C ARG A 5 94.41 -40.85 -59.71
N GLY A 6 95.22 -41.75 -59.15
CA GLY A 6 95.91 -42.79 -59.91
C GLY A 6 94.94 -43.92 -60.25
N ALA A 7 95.00 -44.45 -61.46
CA ALA A 7 94.12 -45.53 -61.91
C ALA A 7 94.37 -46.83 -61.13
N ALA A 8 93.41 -47.23 -60.30
CA ALA A 8 93.43 -48.52 -59.62
C ALA A 8 93.12 -49.63 -60.63
N LYS A 9 94.10 -50.51 -60.88
CA LYS A 9 93.88 -51.77 -61.60
C LYS A 9 92.77 -52.56 -60.88
N GLY A 10 91.81 -53.09 -61.63
CA GLY A 10 90.75 -53.93 -61.08
C GLY A 10 91.31 -55.22 -60.50
N VAL A 11 91.55 -55.25 -59.19
CA VAL A 11 91.87 -56.48 -58.46
C VAL A 11 90.58 -57.30 -58.37
N VAL A 12 90.50 -58.38 -59.13
CA VAL A 12 89.37 -59.32 -59.07
C VAL A 12 89.55 -60.18 -57.81
N ILE A 13 89.06 -59.65 -56.69
CA ILE A 13 89.00 -60.37 -55.41
C ILE A 13 88.09 -61.59 -55.59
N SER A 14 88.60 -62.78 -55.32
CA SER A 14 87.81 -64.00 -55.44
C SER A 14 86.64 -63.97 -54.44
N ARG A 15 85.51 -64.62 -54.77
CA ARG A 15 84.34 -64.66 -53.86
C ARG A 15 84.72 -65.21 -52.47
N SER A 16 85.67 -66.15 -52.42
CA SER A 16 86.29 -66.69 -51.20
C SER A 16 87.06 -65.66 -50.38
N GLU A 17 87.88 -64.80 -51.00
CA GLU A 17 88.59 -63.73 -50.29
C GLU A 17 87.63 -62.64 -49.80
N LEU A 18 86.62 -62.30 -50.60
CA LEU A 18 85.59 -61.33 -50.19
C LEU A 18 84.79 -61.85 -48.99
N GLN A 19 84.47 -63.15 -48.97
CA GLN A 19 83.90 -63.83 -47.81
C GLN A 19 84.82 -63.72 -46.58
N ARG A 20 86.11 -64.06 -46.74
CA ARG A 20 87.11 -64.02 -45.65
C ARG A 20 87.33 -62.61 -45.08
N MET A 21 87.31 -61.58 -45.92
CA MET A 21 87.34 -60.18 -45.47
C MET A 21 86.08 -59.82 -44.68
N ARG A 22 84.91 -60.30 -45.12
CA ARG A 22 83.63 -60.11 -44.41
C ARG A 22 83.65 -60.74 -43.02
N ASP A 23 84.12 -61.96 -42.91
CA ASP A 23 84.22 -62.72 -41.65
C ASP A 23 85.29 -62.13 -40.70
N SER A 24 86.28 -61.40 -41.23
CA SER A 24 87.28 -60.68 -40.42
C SER A 24 86.83 -59.30 -39.91
N VAL A 25 85.74 -58.75 -40.46
CA VAL A 25 85.17 -57.43 -40.10
C VAL A 25 83.83 -57.57 -39.37
N SER A 26 83.17 -58.73 -39.43
CA SER A 26 82.02 -59.03 -38.58
C SER A 26 82.40 -59.02 -37.10
N ASP A 27 81.60 -58.32 -36.28
CA ASP A 27 81.79 -58.24 -34.84
C ASP A 27 81.97 -59.64 -34.22
N VAL A 28 83.09 -59.82 -33.50
CA VAL A 28 83.34 -61.03 -32.71
C VAL A 28 82.14 -61.25 -31.78
N PRO A 29 81.46 -62.42 -31.83
CA PRO A 29 80.25 -62.64 -31.06
C PRO A 29 80.56 -62.52 -29.57
N GLN A 30 80.18 -61.39 -28.98
CA GLN A 30 80.38 -61.14 -27.57
C GLN A 30 79.67 -62.23 -26.77
N SER A 31 80.39 -62.82 -25.81
CA SER A 31 79.86 -63.87 -24.96
C SER A 31 78.50 -63.44 -24.37
N THR A 32 77.53 -64.35 -24.39
CA THR A 32 76.19 -64.13 -23.83
C THR A 32 76.24 -63.70 -22.35
N VAL A 33 77.34 -64.00 -21.66
CA VAL A 33 77.64 -63.57 -20.29
C VAL A 33 77.89 -62.05 -20.21
N ASP A 34 78.65 -61.47 -21.14
CA ASP A 34 78.99 -60.03 -21.11
C ASP A 34 77.81 -59.15 -21.50
N ALA A 35 76.98 -59.59 -22.45
CA ALA A 35 75.71 -58.93 -22.76
C ALA A 35 74.79 -58.87 -21.53
N ARG A 36 74.57 -60.02 -20.87
CA ARG A 36 73.79 -60.11 -19.62
C ARG A 36 74.39 -59.29 -18.48
N ARG A 37 75.73 -59.22 -18.37
CA ARG A 37 76.42 -58.39 -17.37
C ARG A 37 76.21 -56.91 -17.64
N ARG A 38 76.31 -56.45 -18.89
CA ARG A 38 75.98 -55.06 -19.26
C ARG A 38 74.53 -54.74 -18.96
N GLU A 39 73.56 -55.56 -19.39
CA GLU A 39 72.15 -55.34 -19.06
C GLU A 39 71.89 -55.21 -17.55
N ARG A 40 72.50 -56.07 -16.73
CA ARG A 40 72.38 -56.01 -15.26
C ARG A 40 72.96 -54.70 -14.69
N LEU A 41 74.11 -54.26 -15.21
CA LEU A 41 74.73 -53.00 -14.80
C LEU A 41 73.94 -51.78 -15.30
N THR A 42 73.37 -51.82 -16.50
CA THR A 42 72.46 -50.79 -17.03
C THR A 42 71.23 -50.68 -16.15
N LYS A 43 70.56 -51.79 -15.80
CA LYS A 43 69.41 -51.81 -14.88
C LYS A 43 69.76 -51.21 -13.51
N LEU A 44 70.88 -51.62 -12.90
CA LEU A 44 71.37 -51.04 -11.64
C LEU A 44 71.72 -49.55 -11.74
N SER A 45 72.18 -49.08 -12.90
CA SER A 45 72.44 -47.66 -13.17
C SER A 45 71.13 -46.88 -13.31
N GLU A 46 70.18 -47.38 -14.10
CA GLU A 46 68.84 -46.81 -14.25
C GLU A 46 68.10 -46.72 -12.91
N ASP A 47 68.17 -47.76 -12.08
CA ASP A 47 67.56 -47.77 -10.74
C ASP A 47 68.18 -46.75 -9.79
N ARG A 48 69.48 -46.48 -9.91
CA ARG A 48 70.13 -45.37 -9.19
C ARG A 48 69.68 -44.01 -9.73
N VAL A 49 69.66 -43.84 -11.05
CA VAL A 49 69.29 -42.59 -11.74
C VAL A 49 67.82 -42.22 -11.50
N LYS A 50 66.90 -43.20 -11.37
CA LYS A 50 65.49 -42.96 -10.99
C LYS A 50 65.36 -42.20 -9.66
N ASN A 51 66.27 -42.42 -8.73
CA ASN A 51 66.27 -41.82 -7.40
C ASN A 51 67.06 -40.50 -7.32
N TRP A 52 67.66 -40.03 -8.43
CA TRP A 52 68.43 -38.79 -8.44
C TRP A 52 67.52 -37.56 -8.61
N PRO A 53 67.42 -36.67 -7.60
CA PRO A 53 66.47 -35.54 -7.60
C PRO A 53 66.85 -34.42 -8.58
N ASN A 54 68.06 -34.46 -9.12
CA ASN A 54 68.66 -33.46 -10.00
C ASN A 54 68.69 -33.87 -11.49
N THR A 55 68.09 -34.99 -11.88
CA THR A 55 67.93 -35.33 -13.31
C THR A 55 66.96 -34.38 -13.99
N LEU A 56 67.14 -34.13 -15.30
CA LEU A 56 66.22 -33.27 -16.07
C LEU A 56 64.76 -33.77 -16.01
N GLN A 57 64.55 -35.08 -15.95
CA GLN A 57 63.22 -35.68 -15.79
C GLN A 57 62.66 -35.43 -14.37
N ALA A 58 63.45 -35.60 -13.31
CA ALA A 58 63.02 -35.27 -11.95
C ALA A 58 62.69 -33.78 -11.79
N MET A 59 63.50 -32.88 -12.37
CA MET A 59 63.23 -31.44 -12.37
C MET A 59 61.94 -31.06 -13.13
N ARG A 60 61.67 -31.69 -14.29
CA ARG A 60 60.41 -31.51 -15.04
C ARG A 60 59.21 -31.98 -14.20
N ARG A 61 59.26 -33.19 -13.65
CA ARG A 61 58.24 -33.74 -12.75
C ARG A 61 58.00 -32.85 -11.53
N LYS A 62 59.07 -32.32 -10.90
CA LYS A 62 58.96 -31.38 -9.78
C LYS A 62 58.26 -30.07 -10.18
N LYS A 63 58.56 -29.54 -11.38
CA LYS A 63 57.91 -28.32 -11.91
C LYS A 63 56.43 -28.57 -12.26
N GLU A 64 56.10 -29.75 -12.78
CA GLU A 64 54.72 -30.17 -13.08
C GLU A 64 53.92 -30.40 -11.80
N ASN A 65 54.47 -31.11 -10.82
CA ASN A 65 53.86 -31.29 -9.51
C ASN A 65 53.64 -29.94 -8.81
N TRP A 66 54.63 -29.05 -8.79
CA TRP A 66 54.48 -27.70 -8.22
C TRP A 66 53.38 -26.89 -8.91
N LYS A 67 53.26 -26.96 -10.24
CA LYS A 67 52.13 -26.34 -10.97
C LYS A 67 50.80 -26.96 -10.57
N ARG A 68 50.72 -28.29 -10.43
CA ARG A 68 49.50 -29.01 -10.05
C ARG A 68 49.09 -28.68 -8.61
N GLU A 69 50.05 -28.65 -7.69
CA GLU A 69 49.86 -28.25 -6.28
C GLU A 69 49.41 -26.80 -6.18
N LYS A 70 50.03 -25.89 -6.95
CA LYS A 70 49.61 -24.48 -7.01
C LYS A 70 48.18 -24.34 -7.53
N LEU A 71 47.83 -25.00 -8.64
CA LEU A 71 46.47 -24.96 -9.20
C LEU A 71 45.45 -25.58 -8.24
N ALA A 72 45.76 -26.72 -7.61
CA ALA A 72 44.89 -27.35 -6.61
C ALA A 72 44.69 -26.45 -5.38
N ALA A 73 45.73 -25.73 -4.94
CA ALA A 73 45.61 -24.76 -3.84
C ALA A 73 44.82 -23.49 -4.23
N GLU A 74 44.91 -23.04 -5.48
CA GLU A 74 44.09 -21.94 -6.01
C GLU A 74 42.61 -22.35 -6.16
N GLU A 75 42.36 -23.58 -6.63
CA GLU A 75 41.01 -24.14 -6.75
C GLU A 75 40.38 -24.39 -5.38
N ALA A 76 41.11 -24.96 -4.42
CA ALA A 76 40.65 -25.14 -3.05
C ALA A 76 40.26 -23.80 -2.39
N LYS A 77 41.02 -22.72 -2.64
CA LYS A 77 40.66 -21.37 -2.18
C LYS A 77 39.38 -20.83 -2.82
N ARG A 78 39.16 -21.09 -4.11
CA ARG A 78 37.90 -20.72 -4.78
C ARG A 78 36.72 -21.47 -4.18
N GLN A 79 36.85 -22.80 -4.00
CA GLN A 79 35.82 -23.61 -3.37
C GLN A 79 35.52 -23.17 -1.93
N GLU A 80 36.51 -22.69 -1.17
CA GLU A 80 36.30 -22.14 0.17
C GLU A 80 35.52 -20.82 0.12
N LEU A 81 35.89 -19.90 -0.79
CA LEU A 81 35.15 -18.65 -1.03
C LEU A 81 33.71 -18.92 -1.50
N ASP A 82 33.49 -19.86 -2.41
CA ASP A 82 32.15 -20.25 -2.88
C ASP A 82 31.29 -20.79 -1.72
N ARG A 83 31.89 -21.53 -0.76
CA ARG A 83 31.21 -22.00 0.46
C ARG A 83 30.90 -20.85 1.42
N GLU A 84 31.81 -19.89 1.57
CA GLU A 84 31.61 -18.71 2.43
C GLU A 84 30.52 -17.79 1.86
N GLU A 85 30.55 -17.52 0.55
CA GLU A 85 29.50 -16.76 -0.12
C GLU A 85 28.16 -17.49 -0.07
N ALA A 86 28.11 -18.81 -0.32
CA ALA A 86 26.88 -19.58 -0.19
C ALA A 86 26.30 -19.53 1.24
N LYS A 87 27.15 -19.58 2.28
CA LYS A 87 26.73 -19.39 3.69
C LYS A 87 26.21 -17.96 3.90
N HIS A 88 26.87 -16.94 3.36
CA HIS A 88 26.46 -15.54 3.51
C HIS A 88 25.12 -15.24 2.81
N GLN A 89 24.93 -15.75 1.58
CA GLN A 89 23.67 -15.65 0.86
C GLN A 89 22.55 -16.43 1.59
N ALA A 90 22.86 -17.59 2.18
CA ALA A 90 21.92 -18.34 2.99
C ALA A 90 21.50 -17.57 4.26
N THR A 91 22.42 -16.89 4.96
CA THR A 91 22.07 -16.08 6.14
C THR A 91 21.32 -14.80 5.77
N ILE A 92 21.68 -14.11 4.67
CA ILE A 92 20.88 -13.00 4.12
C ILE A 92 19.45 -13.47 3.83
N ARG A 93 19.30 -14.60 3.14
CA ARG A 93 17.98 -15.16 2.80
C ARG A 93 17.19 -15.56 4.05
N ALA A 94 17.83 -16.20 5.03
CA ALA A 94 17.19 -16.56 6.30
C ALA A 94 16.72 -15.32 7.08
N ASN A 95 17.55 -14.28 7.13
CA ASN A 95 17.20 -13.00 7.77
C ASN A 95 16.06 -12.28 7.05
N ALA A 96 16.05 -12.30 5.71
CA ALA A 96 14.97 -11.73 4.91
C ALA A 96 13.63 -12.49 5.13
N ILE A 97 13.67 -13.83 5.17
CA ILE A 97 12.50 -14.66 5.47
C ILE A 97 12.01 -14.40 6.91
N SER A 98 12.90 -14.38 7.90
CA SER A 98 12.57 -14.09 9.30
C SER A 98 11.94 -12.70 9.47
N ARG A 99 12.50 -11.67 8.81
CA ARG A 99 11.91 -10.33 8.78
C ARG A 99 10.53 -10.30 8.12
N ALA A 100 10.35 -11.02 7.01
CA ALA A 100 9.04 -11.12 6.34
C ALA A 100 8.01 -11.85 7.21
N GLN A 101 8.39 -12.95 7.85
CA GLN A 101 7.54 -13.68 8.80
C GLN A 101 7.13 -12.79 9.99
N LYS A 102 8.07 -12.02 10.55
CA LYS A 102 7.76 -11.05 11.60
C LYS A 102 6.79 -9.97 11.12
N LEU A 103 7.00 -9.39 9.94
CA LEU A 103 6.08 -8.39 9.38
C LEU A 103 4.68 -8.95 9.15
N MET A 104 4.56 -10.15 8.57
CA MET A 104 3.27 -10.82 8.38
C MET A 104 2.56 -11.11 9.70
N TYR A 105 3.31 -11.50 10.75
CA TYR A 105 2.77 -11.72 12.08
C TYR A 105 2.32 -10.41 12.75
N ASP A 106 3.13 -9.35 12.67
CA ASP A 106 2.78 -8.02 13.15
C ASP A 106 1.52 -7.48 12.43
N GLU A 107 1.38 -7.74 11.13
CA GLU A 107 0.23 -7.38 10.29
C GLU A 107 -1.04 -8.20 10.56
N THR A 108 -1.01 -9.22 11.41
CA THR A 108 -2.24 -9.88 11.87
C THR A 108 -3.12 -8.91 12.68
N ASP A 109 -4.44 -9.05 12.58
CA ASP A 109 -5.35 -8.11 13.25
C ASP A 109 -5.28 -8.21 14.79
N ARG A 110 -4.99 -9.40 15.34
CA ARG A 110 -4.69 -9.57 16.77
C ARG A 110 -3.45 -8.78 17.19
N MET A 111 -2.36 -8.80 16.42
CA MET A 111 -1.17 -7.97 16.71
C MET A 111 -1.40 -6.47 16.50
N LYS A 112 -2.20 -6.05 15.51
CA LYS A 112 -2.61 -4.64 15.39
C LYS A 112 -3.38 -4.18 16.63
N GLN A 113 -4.32 -5.00 17.11
CA GLN A 113 -5.11 -4.68 18.28
C GLN A 113 -4.28 -4.69 19.57
N LEU A 114 -3.36 -5.64 19.75
CA LEU A 114 -2.41 -5.65 20.87
C LEU A 114 -1.57 -4.36 20.89
N ARG A 115 -1.02 -3.96 19.73
CA ARG A 115 -0.27 -2.70 19.59
C ARG A 115 -1.12 -1.47 19.93
N SER A 116 -2.40 -1.47 19.52
CA SER A 116 -3.36 -0.41 19.88
C SER A 116 -3.63 -0.33 21.38
N GLN A 117 -3.86 -1.47 22.06
CA GLN A 117 -4.05 -1.47 23.52
C GLN A 117 -2.78 -1.12 24.27
N LYS A 118 -1.60 -1.60 23.84
CA LYS A 118 -0.29 -1.20 24.41
C LYS A 118 -0.10 0.31 24.34
N LEU A 119 -0.33 0.92 23.17
CA LEU A 119 -0.27 2.37 23.03
C LEU A 119 -1.25 3.07 23.99
N PHE A 120 -2.45 2.53 24.19
CA PHE A 120 -3.40 3.11 25.15
C PHE A 120 -2.93 3.00 26.61
N THR A 121 -2.31 1.88 27.02
CA THR A 121 -1.76 1.77 28.39
C THR A 121 -0.61 2.74 28.64
N GLU A 122 0.19 3.03 27.61
CA GLU A 122 1.23 4.06 27.62
C GLU A 122 0.63 5.47 27.75
N VAL A 123 -0.34 5.82 26.90
CA VAL A 123 -1.04 7.12 26.94
C VAL A 123 -1.74 7.36 28.29
N VAL A 124 -2.31 6.32 28.92
CA VAL A 124 -2.90 6.42 30.27
C VAL A 124 -1.82 6.68 31.33
N ALA A 125 -0.67 6.03 31.25
CA ALA A 125 0.44 6.25 32.17
C ALA A 125 1.01 7.68 32.05
N ASP A 126 1.26 8.13 30.82
CA ASP A 126 1.70 9.49 30.53
C ASP A 126 0.67 10.52 31.00
N ARG A 127 -0.63 10.23 30.83
CA ARG A 127 -1.70 11.11 31.31
C ARG A 127 -1.72 11.22 32.83
N ASN A 128 -1.52 10.11 33.55
CA ASN A 128 -1.41 10.12 35.01
C ASN A 128 -0.20 10.93 35.46
N HIS A 129 0.95 10.78 34.79
CA HIS A 129 2.14 11.58 35.05
C HIS A 129 1.91 13.09 34.80
N GLN A 130 1.27 13.46 33.68
CA GLN A 130 0.89 14.86 33.42
C GLN A 130 -0.03 15.44 34.51
N VAL A 131 -0.96 14.64 35.06
CA VAL A 131 -1.83 15.07 36.16
C VAL A 131 -1.02 15.33 37.44
N GLN A 132 -0.08 14.44 37.78
CA GLN A 132 0.84 14.62 38.91
C GLN A 132 1.70 15.88 38.75
N VAL A 133 2.33 16.08 37.58
CA VAL A 133 3.14 17.28 37.28
C VAL A 133 2.29 18.56 37.38
N ARG A 134 1.07 18.57 36.83
CA ARG A 134 0.16 19.72 36.96
C ARG A 134 -0.28 19.97 38.41
N ALA A 135 -0.45 18.93 39.23
CA ALA A 135 -0.76 19.09 40.65
C ALA A 135 0.42 19.71 41.41
N ALA A 136 1.66 19.24 41.16
CA ALA A 136 2.87 19.80 41.75
C ALA A 136 3.10 21.27 41.35
N LEU A 137 2.93 21.61 40.07
CA LEU A 137 3.02 23.00 39.59
C LEU A 137 1.96 23.91 40.25
N ARG A 138 0.73 23.41 40.45
CA ARG A 138 -0.33 24.14 41.18
C ARG A 138 -0.02 24.32 42.67
N ALA A 139 0.68 23.36 43.30
CA ALA A 139 1.13 23.51 44.68
C ALA A 139 2.20 24.61 44.78
N LYS A 140 3.22 24.56 43.92
CA LYS A 140 4.29 25.57 43.85
C LYS A 140 3.76 26.98 43.56
N SER A 141 2.83 27.11 42.62
CA SER A 141 2.18 28.41 42.32
C SER A 141 1.48 28.99 43.56
N LYS A 142 0.81 28.17 44.38
CA LYS A 142 0.18 28.64 45.63
C LYS A 142 1.21 29.07 46.68
N GLU A 143 2.36 28.39 46.75
CA GLU A 143 3.46 28.79 47.64
C GLU A 143 4.05 30.15 47.20
N GLU A 144 4.23 30.34 45.89
CA GLU A 144 4.66 31.62 45.29
C GLU A 144 3.64 32.73 45.58
N ASP A 145 2.34 32.49 45.36
CA ASP A 145 1.25 33.42 45.68
C ASP A 145 1.25 33.82 47.16
N LEU A 146 1.48 32.86 48.08
CA LEU A 146 1.56 33.12 49.52
C LEU A 146 2.78 33.98 49.89
N VAL A 147 3.94 33.75 49.24
CA VAL A 147 5.13 34.59 49.45
C VAL A 147 4.88 36.02 48.93
N HIS A 148 4.30 36.17 47.74
CA HIS A 148 3.90 37.48 47.22
C HIS A 148 2.91 38.20 48.13
N PHE A 149 1.89 37.50 48.64
CA PHE A 149 0.94 38.06 49.59
C PHE A 149 1.60 38.53 50.89
N GLN A 150 2.57 37.76 51.43
CA GLN A 150 3.32 38.18 52.62
C GLN A 150 4.19 39.42 52.36
N ILE A 151 4.81 39.54 51.18
CA ILE A 151 5.57 40.74 50.78
C ILE A 151 4.64 41.95 50.69
N MET A 152 3.50 41.82 49.98
CA MET A 152 2.50 42.89 49.87
C MET A 152 1.98 43.34 51.24
N LYS A 153 1.72 42.39 52.15
CA LYS A 153 1.26 42.71 53.52
C LYS A 153 2.32 43.48 54.32
N LYS A 154 3.60 43.17 54.15
CA LYS A 154 4.70 43.93 54.79
C LYS A 154 4.79 45.35 54.21
N GLN A 155 4.75 45.49 52.88
CA GLN A 155 4.77 46.79 52.22
C GLN A 155 3.61 47.69 52.62
N LEU A 156 2.40 47.13 52.77
CA LEU A 156 1.25 47.87 53.28
C LEU A 156 1.46 48.33 54.72
N ALA A 157 1.90 47.44 55.62
CA ALA A 157 2.18 47.80 57.01
C ALA A 157 3.30 48.86 57.16
N GLU A 158 4.32 48.83 56.30
CA GLU A 158 5.34 49.88 56.22
C GLU A 158 4.78 51.22 55.70
N ALA A 159 3.84 51.19 54.74
CA ALA A 159 3.18 52.39 54.24
C ALA A 159 2.26 53.01 55.31
N ASP A 160 1.42 52.20 55.96
CA ASP A 160 0.55 52.60 57.06
C ASP A 160 1.35 53.23 58.21
N ALA A 161 2.50 52.64 58.58
CA ALA A 161 3.40 53.17 59.60
C ALA A 161 4.01 54.52 59.20
N ARG A 162 4.38 54.71 57.92
CA ARG A 162 4.88 56.00 57.41
C ARG A 162 3.78 57.07 57.41
N GLU A 163 2.56 56.72 57.02
CA GLU A 163 1.42 57.64 57.06
C GLU A 163 1.06 58.03 58.50
N ALA A 164 1.10 57.08 59.44
CA ALA A 164 0.89 57.36 60.86
C ALA A 164 1.93 58.37 61.41
N MET A 165 3.23 58.16 61.13
CA MET A 165 4.29 59.11 61.53
C MET A 165 4.11 60.49 60.89
N GLU A 166 3.74 60.56 59.61
CA GLU A 166 3.45 61.84 58.94
C GLU A 166 2.21 62.53 59.52
N LEU A 167 1.17 61.78 59.90
CA LEU A 167 -0.01 62.32 60.56
C LEU A 167 0.30 62.84 61.97
N GLU A 168 1.13 62.13 62.73
CA GLU A 168 1.61 62.60 64.04
C GLU A 168 2.45 63.87 63.91
N ARG A 169 3.41 63.91 62.98
CA ARG A 169 4.19 65.12 62.67
C ARG A 169 3.31 66.30 62.28
N ARG A 170 2.27 66.08 61.46
CA ARG A 170 1.27 67.12 61.12
C ARG A 170 0.48 67.59 62.34
N ARG A 171 0.11 66.67 63.26
CA ARG A 171 -0.58 67.01 64.52
C ARG A 171 0.32 67.81 65.47
N GLU A 172 1.60 67.47 65.57
CA GLU A 172 2.59 68.21 66.37
C GLU A 172 2.80 69.63 65.83
N ASN A 173 3.04 69.76 64.52
CA ASN A 173 3.15 71.06 63.86
C ASN A 173 1.87 71.91 64.06
N ALA A 174 0.69 71.30 63.97
CA ALA A 174 -0.58 72.00 64.22
C ALA A 174 -0.73 72.46 65.69
N ARG A 175 -0.28 71.66 66.66
CA ARG A 175 -0.23 72.06 68.08
C ARG A 175 0.75 73.21 68.32
N GLU A 176 1.92 73.19 67.68
CA GLU A 176 2.89 74.27 67.78
C GLU A 176 2.36 75.57 67.18
N VAL A 177 1.78 75.53 65.97
CA VAL A 177 1.13 76.68 65.35
C VAL A 177 0.00 77.22 66.23
N ALA A 178 -0.83 76.36 66.82
CA ALA A 178 -1.88 76.80 67.74
C ALA A 178 -1.32 77.49 69.00
N ARG A 179 -0.20 76.98 69.57
CA ARG A 179 0.50 77.62 70.69
C ARG A 179 1.04 79.01 70.31
N ILE A 180 1.63 79.14 69.11
CA ILE A 180 2.13 80.43 68.60
C ILE A 180 0.97 81.41 68.41
N GLN A 181 -0.15 80.97 67.82
CA GLN A 181 -1.34 81.80 67.64
C GLN A 181 -1.95 82.25 68.97
N GLN A 182 -1.97 81.39 69.99
CA GLN A 182 -2.39 81.77 71.35
C GLN A 182 -1.48 82.84 71.94
N GLY A 183 -0.15 82.67 71.86
CA GLY A 183 0.81 83.70 72.28
C GLY A 183 0.64 85.04 71.55
N GLN A 184 0.42 85.00 70.23
CA GLN A 184 0.14 86.20 69.43
C GLN A 184 -1.17 86.90 69.85
N LEU A 185 -2.21 86.14 70.19
CA LEU A 185 -3.47 86.71 70.71
C LEU A 185 -3.27 87.34 72.09
N GLU A 186 -2.45 86.74 72.95
CA GLU A 186 -2.08 87.32 74.25
C GLU A 186 -1.24 88.59 74.09
N GLU A 187 -0.24 88.60 73.21
CA GLU A 187 0.52 89.81 72.86
C GLU A 187 -0.40 90.91 72.30
N CYS A 188 -1.31 90.58 71.39
CA CYS A 188 -2.27 91.54 70.84
C CYS A 188 -3.20 92.10 71.93
N ARG A 189 -3.65 91.27 72.89
CA ARG A 189 -4.41 91.74 74.07
C ARG A 189 -3.58 92.65 74.96
N GLN A 190 -2.31 92.32 75.22
CA GLN A 190 -1.42 93.16 76.02
C GLN A 190 -1.15 94.51 75.33
N ARG A 191 -0.89 94.52 74.02
CA ARG A 191 -0.76 95.75 73.21
C ARG A 191 -2.05 96.57 73.20
N TYR A 192 -3.21 95.92 73.09
CA TYR A 192 -4.50 96.61 73.16
C TYR A 192 -4.77 97.22 74.55
N MET A 193 -4.45 96.50 75.64
CA MET A 193 -4.56 97.03 77.00
C MET A 193 -3.58 98.18 77.25
N ALA A 194 -2.34 98.09 76.74
CA ALA A 194 -1.36 99.18 76.80
C ALA A 194 -1.86 100.40 76.03
N HIS A 195 -2.35 100.23 74.79
CA HIS A 195 -2.98 101.29 74.00
C HIS A 195 -4.20 101.86 74.72
N LEU A 196 -5.03 101.05 75.40
CA LEU A 196 -6.19 101.56 76.14
C LEU A 196 -5.74 102.45 77.33
N ILE A 197 -4.66 102.08 78.01
CA ILE A 197 -4.06 102.88 79.10
C ILE A 197 -3.42 104.17 78.54
N GLU A 198 -2.76 104.10 77.38
CA GLU A 198 -2.22 105.27 76.69
C GLU A 198 -3.35 106.20 76.22
N SER A 199 -4.39 105.68 75.56
CA SER A 199 -5.58 106.45 75.18
C SER A 199 -6.36 107.01 76.38
N GLN A 200 -6.31 106.39 77.56
CA GLN A 200 -6.84 107.00 78.79
C GLN A 200 -5.99 108.19 79.25
N LYS A 201 -4.66 108.05 79.28
CA LYS A 201 -3.75 109.16 79.61
C LYS A 201 -3.83 110.31 78.60
N GLU A 202 -3.90 109.98 77.31
CA GLU A 202 -4.16 110.94 76.24
C GLU A 202 -5.54 111.56 76.38
N GLY A 203 -6.57 110.78 76.73
CA GLY A 203 -7.92 111.28 77.01
C GLY A 203 -7.97 112.24 78.21
N GLU A 204 -7.20 111.98 79.27
CA GLU A 204 -7.01 112.91 80.39
C GLU A 204 -6.26 114.19 79.97
N ALA A 205 -5.21 114.07 79.16
CA ALA A 205 -4.47 115.21 78.61
C ALA A 205 -5.30 116.03 77.61
N ILE A 206 -6.14 115.38 76.81
CA ILE A 206 -7.11 116.01 75.91
C ILE A 206 -8.24 116.64 76.71
N LEU A 207 -8.71 116.04 77.81
CA LEU A 207 -9.69 116.68 78.70
C LEU A 207 -9.09 117.92 79.40
N ALA A 208 -7.80 117.92 79.72
CA ALA A 208 -7.09 119.10 80.19
C ALA A 208 -7.02 120.17 79.09
N LYS A 209 -6.53 119.84 77.88
CA LYS A 209 -6.50 120.77 76.74
C LYS A 209 -7.87 121.26 76.33
N ALA A 210 -8.89 120.41 76.27
CA ALA A 210 -10.26 120.79 75.92
C ALA A 210 -10.90 121.72 76.97
N LYS A 211 -10.47 121.69 78.24
CA LYS A 211 -10.85 122.72 79.22
C LYS A 211 -10.16 124.07 78.95
N GLU A 212 -8.98 124.07 78.32
CA GLU A 212 -8.29 125.27 77.85
C GLU A 212 -8.87 125.75 76.50
N GLU A 213 -9.19 124.86 75.58
CA GLU A 213 -9.79 125.15 74.27
C GLU A 213 -11.27 125.53 74.38
N ILE A 214 -12.08 124.97 75.29
CA ILE A 214 -13.46 125.44 75.52
C ILE A 214 -13.47 126.87 76.05
N ARG A 215 -12.42 127.29 76.79
CA ARG A 215 -12.26 128.71 77.15
C ARG A 215 -12.01 129.60 75.92
N GLN A 216 -11.39 129.06 74.86
CA GLN A 216 -11.10 129.76 73.59
C GLN A 216 -12.27 129.65 72.58
N GLU A 217 -12.91 128.49 72.42
CA GLU A 217 -14.02 128.28 71.46
C GLU A 217 -15.31 129.00 71.90
N LEU A 218 -15.46 129.31 73.20
CA LEU A 218 -16.48 130.26 73.69
C LEU A 218 -16.25 131.68 73.17
N GLU A 219 -15.01 132.03 72.80
CA GLU A 219 -14.65 133.29 72.13
C GLU A 219 -14.98 133.19 70.63
N GLU A 220 -14.71 132.05 69.97
CA GLU A 220 -14.91 131.85 68.53
C GLU A 220 -16.33 131.50 68.06
N ARG A 221 -17.09 130.62 68.74
CA ARG A 221 -18.43 130.17 68.28
C ARG A 221 -19.46 131.30 68.17
N ARG A 222 -19.18 132.45 68.76
CA ARG A 222 -19.88 133.71 68.55
C ARG A 222 -19.88 134.17 67.08
N ALA A 223 -19.05 133.59 66.20
CA ALA A 223 -18.84 134.06 64.82
C ALA A 223 -19.56 133.27 63.69
N SER A 224 -19.94 131.99 63.85
CA SER A 224 -20.09 131.08 62.68
C SER A 224 -21.49 130.56 62.30
N ILE A 225 -22.55 130.81 63.09
CA ILE A 225 -23.92 130.22 62.95
C ILE A 225 -24.69 130.62 61.66
N ALA A 226 -24.07 131.32 60.71
CA ALA A 226 -24.73 132.10 59.67
C ALA A 226 -25.02 131.45 58.30
N LYS A 227 -24.66 130.18 58.00
CA LYS A 227 -24.39 129.77 56.58
C LYS A 227 -25.22 128.67 55.85
N GLU A 228 -25.81 127.64 56.47
CA GLU A 228 -25.77 126.28 55.83
C GLU A 228 -27.03 125.63 55.15
N LYS A 229 -28.25 126.16 55.26
CA LYS A 229 -29.51 125.37 55.00
C LYS A 229 -29.96 125.20 53.51
N LYS A 230 -29.26 124.49 52.60
CA LYS A 230 -29.58 124.59 51.13
C LYS A 230 -29.66 123.40 50.12
N ALA A 231 -29.31 122.12 50.38
CA ALA A 231 -28.80 121.25 49.27
C ALA A 231 -29.35 119.80 49.00
N ILE A 232 -30.63 119.44 49.23
CA ILE A 232 -31.03 118.00 49.44
C ILE A 232 -31.91 117.26 48.36
N TYR A 233 -32.30 117.83 47.22
CA TYR A 233 -33.59 117.44 46.57
C TYR A 233 -33.63 116.34 45.43
N ASP A 234 -32.53 115.85 44.84
CA ASP A 234 -32.55 115.48 43.39
C ASP A 234 -32.44 113.97 42.91
N MET A 235 -32.53 112.90 43.73
CA MET A 235 -31.86 111.59 43.39
C MET A 235 -32.69 110.30 42.99
N ALA A 236 -33.96 110.32 42.56
CA ALA A 236 -34.87 109.16 42.78
C ALA A 236 -35.28 108.15 41.63
N GLU A 237 -34.94 108.28 40.34
CA GLU A 237 -35.83 107.76 39.26
C GLU A 237 -35.51 106.41 38.51
N ALA A 238 -34.31 105.81 38.60
CA ALA A 238 -33.75 105.02 37.47
C ALA A 238 -33.99 103.47 37.34
N ASN A 239 -34.83 102.79 38.12
CA ASN A 239 -34.51 101.38 38.53
C ASN A 239 -35.46 100.21 38.10
N ARG A 240 -35.96 100.09 36.84
CA ARG A 240 -37.15 99.22 36.54
C ARG A 240 -37.25 98.28 35.29
N TYR A 241 -36.19 97.89 34.55
CA TYR A 241 -36.36 97.30 33.18
C TYR A 241 -35.89 95.83 32.88
N LEU A 242 -35.29 95.04 33.80
CA LEU A 242 -34.28 94.02 33.41
C LEU A 242 -34.58 92.52 33.69
N GLN A 243 -35.77 91.97 33.40
CA GLN A 243 -36.20 90.64 33.92
C GLN A 243 -36.88 89.65 32.91
N GLY A 244 -36.32 89.47 31.70
CA GLY A 244 -37.02 88.92 30.50
C GLY A 244 -36.94 87.41 30.14
N MET A 245 -35.85 86.93 29.51
CA MET A 245 -35.87 85.70 28.67
C MET A 245 -34.77 84.67 28.99
N LYS A 246 -35.14 83.39 29.26
CA LYS A 246 -34.18 82.35 29.69
C LYS A 246 -34.64 80.87 29.57
N VAL A 247 -35.30 80.44 28.48
CA VAL A 247 -35.85 79.06 28.34
C VAL A 247 -35.72 78.55 26.89
N GLY A 248 -34.94 77.47 26.61
CA GLY A 248 -34.82 76.98 25.22
C GLY A 248 -34.09 75.67 24.87
N ASP A 249 -33.22 75.08 25.71
CA ASP A 249 -32.14 74.20 25.18
C ASP A 249 -32.33 72.65 25.29
N ASP A 250 -33.46 72.14 25.80
CA ASP A 250 -33.56 70.73 26.27
C ASP A 250 -34.12 69.66 25.28
N VAL A 251 -33.93 69.77 23.95
CA VAL A 251 -34.70 68.94 22.96
C VAL A 251 -33.89 67.97 22.08
N ILE A 252 -32.54 68.04 22.04
CA ILE A 252 -31.76 67.41 20.95
C ILE A 252 -31.26 65.97 21.24
N GLU A 253 -31.22 65.51 22.49
CA GLU A 253 -30.43 64.32 22.88
C GLU A 253 -31.08 62.92 22.64
N ALA A 254 -32.30 62.84 22.10
CA ALA A 254 -33.11 61.62 22.13
C ALA A 254 -33.04 60.69 20.88
N ALA A 255 -32.09 60.87 19.94
CA ALA A 255 -32.22 60.36 18.57
C ALA A 255 -31.34 59.16 18.12
N GLU A 256 -30.35 58.70 18.90
CA GLU A 256 -29.25 57.89 18.32
C GLU A 256 -29.18 56.37 18.67
N GLU A 257 -29.98 55.83 19.59
CA GLU A 257 -29.74 54.45 20.11
C GLU A 257 -30.40 53.28 19.34
N GLU A 258 -31.42 53.49 18.51
CA GLU A 258 -32.22 52.37 17.94
C GLU A 258 -31.58 51.62 16.74
N LYS A 259 -30.53 52.15 16.09
CA LYS A 259 -30.05 51.62 14.80
C LYS A 259 -29.10 50.41 14.85
N ARG A 260 -28.78 49.84 16.02
CA ARG A 260 -27.67 48.86 16.17
C ARG A 260 -28.05 47.37 16.34
N LYS A 261 -29.29 46.96 16.04
CA LYS A 261 -29.81 45.59 16.33
C LYS A 261 -30.09 44.65 15.12
N GLN A 262 -29.86 45.04 13.87
CA GLN A 262 -30.41 44.33 12.69
C GLN A 262 -29.47 43.37 11.92
N GLU A 263 -28.23 43.10 12.37
CA GLU A 263 -27.18 42.48 11.52
C GLU A 263 -26.90 40.97 11.68
N ARG A 264 -27.62 40.18 12.50
CA ARG A 264 -27.14 38.82 12.89
C ARG A 264 -28.07 37.61 12.71
N TYR A 265 -29.18 37.67 11.96
CA TYR A 265 -30.09 36.51 11.82
C TYR A 265 -30.42 36.06 10.37
N VAL A 266 -30.04 36.82 9.34
CA VAL A 266 -30.49 36.56 7.95
C VAL A 266 -29.51 35.70 7.12
N ILE A 267 -28.30 35.46 7.63
CA ILE A 267 -27.18 34.86 6.87
C ILE A 267 -27.27 33.33 6.72
N GLU A 268 -27.91 32.60 7.65
CA GLU A 268 -27.74 31.13 7.74
C GLU A 268 -28.84 30.29 7.06
N LYS A 269 -29.96 30.88 6.63
CA LYS A 269 -31.18 30.12 6.27
C LYS A 269 -31.53 30.10 4.77
N ARG A 270 -30.65 30.53 3.86
CA ARG A 270 -30.92 30.59 2.40
C ARG A 270 -30.09 29.65 1.51
N GLU A 271 -29.07 28.97 2.04
CA GLU A 271 -28.20 28.11 1.22
C GLU A 271 -28.71 26.65 1.05
N ARG A 272 -29.53 26.13 1.97
CA ARG A 272 -29.97 24.72 1.94
C ARG A 272 -31.02 24.39 0.88
N ASP A 273 -31.86 25.34 0.46
CA ASP A 273 -33.01 25.06 -0.41
C ASP A 273 -32.68 25.07 -1.92
N ARG A 274 -31.43 25.36 -2.31
CA ARG A 274 -31.03 25.43 -3.73
C ARG A 274 -30.51 24.11 -4.32
N GLN A 275 -30.14 23.12 -3.50
CA GLN A 275 -29.54 21.86 -3.98
C GLN A 275 -30.55 20.72 -4.22
N ALA A 276 -31.76 20.78 -3.63
CA ALA A 276 -32.75 19.71 -3.74
C ALA A 276 -33.49 19.66 -5.10
N TYR A 277 -33.46 20.75 -5.88
CA TYR A 277 -34.28 20.91 -7.10
C TYR A 277 -33.70 20.23 -8.34
N LEU A 278 -32.37 20.05 -8.42
CA LEU A 278 -31.70 19.61 -9.66
C LEU A 278 -31.65 18.09 -9.85
N LYS A 279 -31.84 17.29 -8.79
CA LYS A 279 -31.68 15.83 -8.86
C LYS A 279 -32.92 15.07 -9.37
N LYS A 280 -34.11 15.68 -9.33
CA LYS A 280 -35.37 15.03 -9.77
C LYS A 280 -35.68 15.15 -11.26
N ARG A 281 -34.90 15.93 -12.04
CA ARG A 281 -35.19 16.22 -13.46
C ARG A 281 -34.38 15.35 -14.46
N PHE A 282 -33.59 14.40 -13.96
CA PHE A 282 -32.70 13.56 -14.77
C PHE A 282 -33.34 12.19 -15.05
N ASP A 283 -33.86 11.53 -14.00
CA ASP A 283 -34.29 10.12 -14.06
C ASP A 283 -35.59 9.89 -14.87
N GLU A 284 -36.46 10.90 -14.98
CA GLU A 284 -37.73 10.81 -15.72
C GLU A 284 -37.55 10.76 -17.25
N LYS A 285 -36.37 11.12 -17.79
CA LYS A 285 -36.13 11.18 -19.25
C LYS A 285 -35.63 9.88 -19.88
N GLN A 286 -35.29 8.86 -19.10
CA GLN A 286 -34.66 7.63 -19.61
C GLN A 286 -35.64 6.45 -19.76
N ALA A 287 -36.74 6.42 -18.99
CA ALA A 287 -37.70 5.30 -19.00
C ALA A 287 -38.67 5.27 -20.21
N LEU A 288 -38.80 6.36 -20.97
CA LEU A 288 -39.82 6.52 -22.01
C LEU A 288 -39.44 5.92 -23.39
N ARG A 289 -38.15 5.61 -23.63
CA ARG A 289 -37.67 5.17 -24.96
C ARG A 289 -37.74 3.66 -25.21
N GLN A 290 -37.81 2.84 -24.16
CA GLN A 290 -37.65 1.38 -24.29
C GLN A 290 -38.96 0.61 -24.57
N ARG A 291 -40.13 1.27 -24.65
CA ARG A 291 -41.44 0.59 -24.84
C ARG A 291 -42.03 0.68 -26.25
N MET A 292 -41.31 1.27 -27.21
CA MET A 292 -41.77 1.40 -28.61
C MET A 292 -41.14 0.38 -29.58
N ILE A 293 -40.20 -0.45 -29.12
CA ILE A 293 -39.44 -1.38 -29.99
C ILE A 293 -40.14 -2.75 -30.12
N ASP A 294 -40.83 -3.22 -29.07
CA ASP A 294 -41.26 -4.62 -28.96
C ASP A 294 -42.64 -4.94 -29.58
N ARG A 295 -43.22 -4.05 -30.40
CA ARG A 295 -44.56 -4.22 -30.99
C ARG A 295 -44.61 -4.30 -32.52
N ALA A 296 -43.50 -4.07 -33.22
CA ALA A 296 -43.47 -3.95 -34.68
C ALA A 296 -43.08 -5.23 -35.44
N THR A 297 -42.62 -6.28 -34.75
CA THR A 297 -42.02 -7.48 -35.38
C THR A 297 -42.98 -8.67 -35.53
N SER A 298 -44.19 -8.62 -34.97
CA SER A 298 -45.11 -9.77 -34.90
C SER A 298 -46.10 -9.90 -36.06
N GLU A 299 -46.20 -8.93 -36.96
CA GLU A 299 -47.28 -8.88 -37.99
C GLU A 299 -46.85 -9.35 -39.39
N LEU A 300 -45.55 -9.62 -39.63
CA LEU A 300 -45.01 -9.96 -40.95
C LEU A 300 -45.11 -11.45 -41.35
N THR A 301 -45.52 -12.35 -40.46
CA THR A 301 -45.43 -13.81 -40.66
C THR A 301 -46.69 -14.49 -41.23
N ASN A 302 -47.79 -13.75 -41.44
CA ASN A 302 -49.10 -14.33 -41.73
C ASN A 302 -49.55 -14.29 -43.21
N PHE A 303 -48.70 -13.89 -44.17
CA PHE A 303 -49.11 -13.62 -45.56
C PHE A 303 -48.70 -14.68 -46.63
N GLN A 304 -48.10 -15.80 -46.26
CA GLN A 304 -47.48 -16.76 -47.21
C GLN A 304 -48.21 -18.12 -47.39
N LYS A 305 -49.52 -18.21 -47.13
CA LYS A 305 -50.27 -19.50 -47.14
C LYS A 305 -51.43 -19.57 -48.15
N SER A 306 -51.22 -19.16 -49.41
CA SER A 306 -52.28 -19.17 -50.43
C SER A 306 -51.80 -19.40 -51.88
N GLU A 307 -50.90 -20.36 -52.10
CA GLU A 307 -50.75 -21.04 -53.40
C GLU A 307 -51.33 -22.45 -53.27
N ASP A 308 -52.39 -22.77 -54.03
CA ASP A 308 -52.88 -24.13 -54.32
C ASP A 308 -53.88 -24.09 -55.53
N GLU A 309 -54.30 -25.26 -56.04
CA GLU A 309 -55.58 -25.51 -56.79
C GLU A 309 -55.71 -25.39 -58.35
N ARG A 310 -54.69 -25.52 -59.24
CA ARG A 310 -54.88 -25.24 -60.72
C ARG A 310 -54.55 -26.26 -61.85
N VAL A 311 -54.19 -27.54 -61.65
CA VAL A 311 -53.40 -28.30 -62.69
C VAL A 311 -54.07 -29.51 -63.41
N GLU A 312 -55.28 -29.97 -63.07
CA GLU A 312 -55.64 -31.40 -63.23
C GLU A 312 -56.65 -31.80 -64.37
N ARG A 313 -56.37 -31.70 -65.70
CA ARG A 313 -57.47 -31.91 -66.72
C ARG A 313 -57.31 -32.49 -68.18
N GLU A 314 -56.19 -33.02 -68.70
CA GLU A 314 -55.98 -33.14 -70.19
C GLU A 314 -55.74 -34.54 -70.91
N LEU A 315 -56.19 -35.73 -70.46
CA LEU A 315 -55.50 -37.00 -70.84
C LEU A 315 -56.34 -38.20 -71.41
N LYS A 316 -56.57 -38.39 -72.74
CA LYS A 316 -57.45 -39.54 -73.19
C LYS A 316 -57.40 -40.29 -74.56
N GLU A 317 -57.03 -39.74 -75.72
CA GLU A 317 -57.97 -39.81 -76.87
C GLU A 317 -57.77 -40.76 -78.11
N ALA A 318 -56.79 -41.68 -78.25
CA ALA A 318 -56.55 -42.37 -79.57
C ALA A 318 -56.17 -43.88 -79.55
N ARG A 319 -56.81 -44.76 -80.38
CA ARG A 319 -56.49 -46.23 -80.48
C ARG A 319 -56.69 -47.08 -81.78
N ASP A 320 -57.44 -46.72 -82.83
CA ASP A 320 -58.04 -47.76 -83.75
C ASP A 320 -57.55 -47.83 -85.24
N ARG A 321 -56.65 -48.74 -85.70
CA ARG A 321 -56.20 -48.73 -87.15
C ARG A 321 -55.57 -49.94 -87.95
N GLU A 322 -55.46 -51.21 -87.51
CA GLU A 322 -54.31 -52.09 -87.96
C GLU A 322 -54.48 -53.38 -88.86
N LEU A 323 -55.65 -53.83 -89.36
CA LEU A 323 -55.88 -55.29 -89.61
C LEU A 323 -55.53 -56.04 -90.95
N ALA A 324 -55.03 -55.45 -92.05
CA ALA A 324 -55.31 -56.01 -93.40
C ALA A 324 -54.23 -56.83 -94.19
N GLU A 325 -52.98 -57.00 -93.76
CA GLU A 325 -51.84 -57.33 -94.67
C GLU A 325 -51.47 -58.82 -94.92
N GLU A 326 -52.29 -59.81 -94.58
CA GLU A 326 -51.75 -61.17 -94.30
C GLU A 326 -51.49 -62.14 -95.47
N MET A 327 -52.38 -62.25 -96.47
CA MET A 327 -52.52 -63.53 -97.20
C MET A 327 -51.43 -63.88 -98.22
N ARG A 328 -50.79 -62.90 -98.88
CA ARG A 328 -49.75 -63.16 -99.90
C ARG A 328 -48.44 -63.73 -99.34
N ARG A 329 -48.28 -63.75 -98.01
CA ARG A 329 -47.08 -64.29 -97.34
C ARG A 329 -46.87 -65.81 -97.51
N LYS A 330 -47.90 -66.59 -97.89
CA LYS A 330 -47.94 -68.05 -97.61
C LYS A 330 -47.14 -68.99 -98.53
N GLU A 331 -46.85 -68.64 -99.78
CA GLU A 331 -46.19 -69.59 -100.71
C GLU A 331 -44.67 -69.47 -100.72
N LEU A 332 -44.14 -68.24 -100.69
CA LEU A 332 -42.71 -67.95 -100.52
C LEU A 332 -42.12 -68.64 -99.28
N GLN A 333 -42.95 -68.84 -98.25
CA GLN A 333 -42.60 -69.56 -97.02
C GLN A 333 -42.15 -71.01 -97.24
N ARG A 334 -42.58 -71.72 -98.30
CA ARG A 334 -42.33 -73.18 -98.44
C ARG A 334 -40.91 -73.52 -98.87
N GLU A 335 -40.37 -72.83 -99.86
CA GLU A 335 -38.98 -73.04 -100.31
C GLU A 335 -37.99 -72.42 -99.34
N GLN A 336 -38.33 -71.25 -98.78
CA GLN A 336 -37.63 -70.69 -97.62
C GLN A 336 -37.54 -71.73 -96.50
N LYS A 337 -38.61 -72.49 -96.22
CA LYS A 337 -38.62 -73.50 -95.15
C LYS A 337 -37.50 -74.53 -95.25
N ARG A 338 -37.20 -75.06 -96.45
CA ARG A 338 -36.15 -76.09 -96.62
C ARG A 338 -34.74 -75.54 -96.41
N MET A 339 -34.44 -74.39 -97.00
CA MET A 339 -33.15 -73.72 -96.79
C MET A 339 -32.98 -73.26 -95.33
N ILE A 340 -34.09 -72.86 -94.69
CA ILE A 340 -34.15 -72.63 -93.25
C ILE A 340 -33.85 -73.92 -92.49
N ASP A 341 -34.48 -75.05 -92.79
CA ASP A 341 -34.32 -76.29 -92.03
C ASP A 341 -32.87 -76.85 -92.08
N GLU A 342 -32.17 -76.75 -93.22
CA GLU A 342 -30.75 -77.12 -93.32
C GLU A 342 -29.84 -76.14 -92.56
N SER A 343 -30.02 -74.83 -92.77
CA SER A 343 -29.29 -73.80 -92.02
C SER A 343 -29.53 -73.91 -90.50
N ARG A 344 -30.76 -74.27 -90.11
CA ARG A 344 -31.19 -74.46 -88.73
C ARG A 344 -30.56 -75.70 -88.12
N ASN A 345 -30.33 -76.78 -88.86
CA ASN A 345 -29.58 -77.93 -88.34
C ASN A 345 -28.11 -77.59 -88.06
N GLU A 346 -27.46 -76.78 -88.89
CA GLU A 346 -26.11 -76.28 -88.58
C GLU A 346 -26.11 -75.29 -87.42
N GLN A 347 -27.06 -74.35 -87.36
CA GLN A 347 -27.23 -73.45 -86.23
C GLN A 347 -27.49 -74.23 -84.93
N MET A 348 -28.29 -75.30 -84.95
CA MET A 348 -28.55 -76.13 -83.78
C MET A 348 -27.31 -76.92 -83.32
N LYS A 349 -26.37 -77.26 -84.23
CA LYS A 349 -25.07 -77.82 -83.83
C LYS A 349 -24.18 -76.76 -83.19
N ARG A 350 -24.00 -75.60 -83.84
CA ARG A 350 -23.19 -74.49 -83.28
C ARG A 350 -23.78 -74.02 -81.94
N HIS A 351 -25.10 -73.91 -81.83
CA HIS A 351 -25.79 -73.56 -80.58
C HIS A 351 -25.65 -74.65 -79.51
N ARG A 352 -25.50 -75.94 -79.86
CA ARG A 352 -25.16 -76.98 -78.87
C ARG A 352 -23.72 -76.86 -78.39
N GLU A 353 -22.77 -76.68 -79.30
CA GLU A 353 -21.35 -76.50 -78.98
C GLU A 353 -21.12 -75.21 -78.16
N GLU A 354 -21.77 -74.10 -78.54
CA GLU A 354 -21.81 -72.86 -77.76
C GLU A 354 -22.53 -73.04 -76.42
N ALA A 355 -23.60 -73.83 -76.33
CA ALA A 355 -24.26 -74.10 -75.05
C ALA A 355 -23.36 -74.93 -74.12
N GLU A 356 -22.68 -75.96 -74.62
CA GLU A 356 -21.71 -76.75 -73.84
C GLU A 356 -20.50 -75.91 -73.41
N GLN A 357 -20.01 -75.00 -74.25
CA GLN A 357 -18.96 -74.04 -73.87
C GLN A 357 -19.48 -73.08 -72.79
N ARG A 358 -20.65 -72.45 -73.00
CA ARG A 358 -21.28 -71.56 -72.00
C ARG A 358 -21.57 -72.28 -70.68
N GLU A 359 -21.91 -73.57 -70.68
CA GLU A 359 -22.09 -74.36 -69.46
C GLU A 359 -20.76 -74.61 -68.74
N ARG A 360 -19.66 -74.87 -69.45
CA ARG A 360 -18.31 -74.99 -68.87
C ARG A 360 -17.84 -73.65 -68.32
N ASP A 361 -17.93 -72.58 -69.11
CA ASP A 361 -17.59 -71.22 -68.70
C ASP A 361 -18.41 -70.81 -67.47
N ALA A 362 -19.73 -71.11 -67.44
CA ALA A 362 -20.59 -70.83 -66.29
C ALA A 362 -20.24 -71.68 -65.06
N GLN A 363 -19.77 -72.93 -65.22
CA GLN A 363 -19.29 -73.76 -64.12
C GLN A 363 -17.95 -73.22 -63.55
N GLU A 364 -17.02 -72.82 -64.41
CA GLU A 364 -15.75 -72.20 -64.00
C GLU A 364 -15.99 -70.86 -63.30
N LEU A 365 -16.86 -70.01 -63.86
CA LEU A 365 -17.29 -68.77 -63.23
C LEU A 365 -17.94 -69.07 -61.87
N ALA A 366 -18.92 -69.99 -61.80
CA ALA A 366 -19.58 -70.34 -60.55
C ALA A 366 -18.64 -70.96 -59.50
N ALA A 367 -17.49 -71.51 -59.88
CA ALA A 367 -16.45 -71.95 -58.97
C ALA A 367 -15.55 -70.80 -58.50
N GLN A 368 -15.22 -69.85 -59.38
CA GLN A 368 -14.50 -68.61 -59.04
C GLN A 368 -15.32 -67.74 -58.07
N TRP A 369 -16.58 -67.46 -58.40
CA TRP A 369 -17.50 -66.68 -57.56
C TRP A 369 -17.74 -67.31 -56.18
N ARG A 370 -17.76 -68.65 -56.07
CA ARG A 370 -17.82 -69.32 -54.76
C ARG A 370 -16.59 -69.02 -53.90
N LYS A 371 -15.39 -69.08 -54.48
CA LYS A 371 -14.15 -68.74 -53.77
C LYS A 371 -14.13 -67.27 -53.38
N GLU A 372 -14.48 -66.37 -54.28
CA GLU A 372 -14.55 -64.93 -53.99
C GLU A 372 -15.55 -64.62 -52.86
N VAL A 373 -16.70 -65.31 -52.81
CA VAL A 373 -17.66 -65.20 -51.70
C VAL A 373 -17.11 -65.79 -50.40
N GLU A 374 -16.43 -66.94 -50.43
CA GLU A 374 -15.78 -67.53 -49.24
C GLU A 374 -14.66 -66.61 -48.70
N ASP A 375 -13.82 -66.07 -49.58
CA ASP A 375 -12.74 -65.15 -49.24
C ASP A 375 -13.30 -63.81 -48.70
N ALA A 376 -14.35 -63.25 -49.31
CA ALA A 376 -15.02 -62.05 -48.82
C ALA A 376 -15.66 -62.26 -47.44
N LEU A 377 -16.30 -63.41 -47.20
CA LEU A 377 -16.85 -63.77 -45.88
C LEU A 377 -15.75 -63.98 -44.85
N ALA A 378 -14.61 -64.57 -45.23
CA ALA A 378 -13.45 -64.73 -44.36
C ALA A 378 -12.82 -63.38 -43.98
N GLN A 379 -12.70 -62.45 -44.94
CA GLN A 379 -12.23 -61.08 -44.71
C GLN A 379 -13.19 -60.31 -43.79
N GLU A 380 -14.50 -60.35 -44.05
CA GLU A 380 -15.49 -59.67 -43.19
C GLU A 380 -15.50 -60.25 -41.76
N ALA A 381 -15.30 -61.57 -41.61
CA ALA A 381 -15.16 -62.24 -40.33
C ALA A 381 -13.85 -61.85 -39.60
N ALA A 382 -12.75 -61.65 -40.33
CA ALA A 382 -11.49 -61.15 -39.78
C ALA A 382 -11.63 -59.70 -39.28
N GLU A 383 -12.16 -58.80 -40.12
CA GLU A 383 -12.41 -57.40 -39.72
C GLU A 383 -13.33 -57.31 -38.49
N LYS A 384 -14.41 -58.10 -38.43
CA LYS A 384 -15.30 -58.15 -37.27
C LYS A 384 -14.59 -58.60 -35.99
N ARG A 385 -13.57 -59.48 -36.09
CA ARG A 385 -12.73 -59.89 -34.96
C ARG A 385 -11.80 -58.77 -34.54
N GLU A 386 -11.09 -58.14 -35.49
CA GLU A 386 -10.18 -57.03 -35.19
C GLU A 386 -10.90 -55.85 -34.54
N ARG A 387 -12.01 -55.38 -35.11
CA ARG A 387 -12.85 -54.32 -34.53
C ARG A 387 -13.33 -54.67 -33.11
N ARG A 388 -13.63 -55.94 -32.84
CA ARG A 388 -14.01 -56.42 -31.50
C ARG A 388 -12.84 -56.41 -30.52
N GLU A 389 -11.65 -56.80 -30.96
CA GLU A 389 -10.45 -56.70 -30.14
C GLU A 389 -10.07 -55.26 -29.84
N GLU A 390 -10.17 -54.35 -30.82
CA GLU A 390 -9.98 -52.92 -30.63
C GLU A 390 -10.97 -52.34 -29.62
N ALA A 391 -12.25 -52.67 -29.75
CA ALA A 391 -13.26 -52.27 -28.76
C ALA A 391 -12.91 -52.78 -27.35
N ILE A 392 -12.37 -53.99 -27.22
CA ILE A 392 -11.89 -54.53 -25.93
C ILE A 392 -10.62 -53.79 -25.45
N ARG A 393 -9.68 -53.45 -26.33
CA ARG A 393 -8.47 -52.65 -26.02
C ARG A 393 -8.88 -51.27 -25.49
N VAL A 394 -9.77 -50.56 -26.20
CA VAL A 394 -10.33 -49.27 -25.81
C VAL A 394 -11.10 -49.36 -24.49
N GLN A 395 -11.94 -50.37 -24.30
CA GLN A 395 -12.69 -50.57 -23.05
C GLN A 395 -11.75 -50.78 -21.85
N LYS A 396 -10.69 -51.57 -22.00
CA LYS A 396 -9.67 -51.76 -20.96
C LYS A 396 -8.96 -50.44 -20.62
N PHE A 397 -8.57 -49.67 -21.63
CA PHE A 397 -7.94 -48.36 -21.45
C PHE A 397 -8.86 -47.36 -20.73
N LEU A 398 -10.12 -47.23 -21.15
CA LEU A 398 -11.10 -46.36 -20.48
C LEU A 398 -11.35 -46.78 -19.02
N ARG A 399 -11.42 -48.09 -18.74
CA ARG A 399 -11.51 -48.60 -17.35
C ARG A 399 -10.28 -48.23 -16.52
N GLN A 400 -9.09 -48.23 -17.11
CA GLN A 400 -7.88 -47.78 -16.41
C GLN A 400 -7.91 -46.26 -16.16
N GLN A 401 -8.26 -45.44 -17.16
CA GLN A 401 -8.43 -44.00 -16.98
C GLN A 401 -9.44 -43.64 -15.88
N ILE A 402 -10.56 -44.39 -15.78
CA ILE A 402 -11.54 -44.21 -14.70
C ILE A 402 -10.90 -44.51 -13.34
N ARG A 403 -10.13 -45.61 -13.20
CA ARG A 403 -9.41 -45.94 -11.96
C ARG A 403 -8.40 -44.86 -11.60
N ASP A 404 -7.58 -44.41 -12.56
CA ASP A 404 -6.56 -43.38 -12.33
C ASP A 404 -7.19 -42.04 -11.92
N LYS A 405 -8.34 -41.69 -12.52
CA LYS A 405 -9.10 -40.47 -12.17
C LYS A 405 -9.76 -40.57 -10.79
N MET A 406 -10.21 -41.75 -10.39
CA MET A 406 -10.77 -41.99 -9.05
C MET A 406 -9.65 -42.01 -7.98
N ALA A 407 -8.50 -42.60 -8.28
CA ALA A 407 -7.32 -42.56 -7.42
C ALA A 407 -6.81 -41.13 -7.21
N LYS A 408 -6.66 -40.33 -8.28
CA LYS A 408 -6.33 -38.90 -8.19
C LYS A 408 -7.33 -38.15 -7.31
N ARG A 409 -8.64 -38.31 -7.55
CA ARG A 409 -9.69 -37.71 -6.70
C ARG A 409 -9.62 -38.13 -5.24
N ALA A 410 -9.20 -39.35 -4.93
CA ALA A 410 -8.98 -39.79 -3.55
C ALA A 410 -7.76 -39.08 -2.94
N THR A 411 -6.61 -39.08 -3.63
CA THR A 411 -5.41 -38.37 -3.16
C THR A 411 -5.60 -36.86 -3.03
N ASP A 412 -6.40 -36.24 -3.91
CA ASP A 412 -6.70 -34.81 -3.86
C ASP A 412 -7.60 -34.48 -2.65
N ARG A 413 -8.54 -35.36 -2.30
CA ARG A 413 -9.35 -35.24 -1.07
C ARG A 413 -8.50 -35.43 0.18
N GLU A 414 -7.64 -36.44 0.21
CA GLU A 414 -6.72 -36.67 1.33
C GLU A 414 -5.80 -35.46 1.54
N ARG A 415 -5.21 -34.92 0.45
CA ARG A 415 -4.43 -33.68 0.49
C ARG A 415 -5.24 -32.52 1.06
N ALA A 416 -6.44 -32.25 0.52
CA ALA A 416 -7.30 -31.17 1.02
C ALA A 416 -7.63 -31.33 2.52
N MET A 417 -7.88 -32.56 2.99
CA MET A 417 -8.11 -32.82 4.42
C MET A 417 -6.85 -32.60 5.27
N THR A 418 -5.67 -33.00 4.78
CA THR A 418 -4.38 -32.73 5.47
C THR A 418 -4.00 -31.24 5.45
N GLU A 419 -4.28 -30.53 4.36
CA GLU A 419 -4.06 -29.09 4.23
C GLU A 419 -4.99 -28.33 5.18
N HIS A 420 -6.28 -28.70 5.23
CA HIS A 420 -7.23 -28.15 6.19
C HIS A 420 -6.76 -28.37 7.63
N ARG A 421 -6.39 -29.61 7.99
CA ARG A 421 -5.89 -29.94 9.33
C ARG A 421 -4.62 -29.17 9.69
N THR A 422 -3.61 -29.15 8.82
CA THR A 422 -2.37 -28.41 9.07
C THR A 422 -2.57 -26.90 9.10
N ASN A 423 -3.59 -26.37 8.41
CA ASN A 423 -3.97 -24.95 8.52
C ASN A 423 -4.68 -24.66 9.85
N GLN A 424 -5.53 -25.56 10.37
CA GLN A 424 -6.08 -25.45 11.73
C GLN A 424 -4.98 -25.53 12.79
N GLU A 425 -4.03 -26.46 12.66
CA GLU A 425 -2.88 -26.58 13.58
C GLU A 425 -1.98 -25.32 13.55
N LYS A 426 -1.76 -24.71 12.37
CA LYS A 426 -1.07 -23.41 12.26
C LYS A 426 -1.83 -22.25 12.90
N LEU A 427 -3.16 -22.20 12.75
CA LEU A 427 -3.99 -21.16 13.38
C LEU A 427 -3.93 -21.26 14.90
N ALA A 428 -4.08 -22.47 15.46
CA ALA A 428 -3.93 -22.72 16.89
C ALA A 428 -2.53 -22.32 17.39
N SER A 429 -1.47 -22.75 16.69
CA SER A 429 -0.10 -22.36 17.05
C SER A 429 0.18 -20.85 16.95
N ALA A 430 -0.51 -20.13 16.07
CA ALA A 430 -0.40 -18.68 15.96
C ALA A 430 -1.12 -17.97 17.11
N ASP A 431 -2.26 -18.50 17.55
CA ASP A 431 -2.98 -18.03 18.73
C ASP A 431 -2.20 -18.28 20.04
N ASP A 432 -1.55 -19.44 20.18
CA ASP A 432 -0.65 -19.73 21.31
C ASP A 432 0.55 -18.76 21.33
N ALA A 433 1.18 -18.53 20.18
CA ALA A 433 2.26 -17.55 20.05
C ALA A 433 1.79 -16.12 20.40
N PHE A 434 0.56 -15.77 20.03
CA PHE A 434 -0.06 -14.49 20.39
C PHE A 434 -0.27 -14.34 21.89
N LEU A 435 -0.75 -15.39 22.57
CA LEU A 435 -0.93 -15.38 24.02
C LEU A 435 0.40 -15.20 24.78
N VAL A 436 1.48 -15.83 24.30
CA VAL A 436 2.83 -15.65 24.88
C VAL A 436 3.31 -14.19 24.76
N VAL A 437 3.17 -13.57 23.58
CA VAL A 437 3.54 -12.16 23.38
C VAL A 437 2.67 -11.23 24.24
N LEU A 438 1.36 -11.48 24.30
CA LEU A 438 0.44 -10.72 25.16
C LEU A 438 0.80 -10.84 26.65
N GLU A 439 1.20 -12.02 27.13
CA GLU A 439 1.60 -12.22 28.53
C GLU A 439 2.91 -11.51 28.87
N GLN A 440 3.90 -11.53 27.96
CA GLN A 440 5.12 -10.71 28.07
C GLN A 440 4.81 -9.21 28.17
N GLU A 441 3.92 -8.70 27.31
CA GLU A 441 3.50 -7.29 27.31
C GLU A 441 2.72 -6.91 28.59
N ILE A 442 1.89 -7.81 29.13
CA ILE A 442 1.24 -7.64 30.43
C ILE A 442 2.28 -7.57 31.55
N GLU A 443 3.28 -8.45 31.56
CA GLU A 443 4.36 -8.43 32.56
C GLU A 443 5.20 -7.15 32.48
N GLU A 444 5.58 -6.71 31.28
CA GLU A 444 6.31 -5.45 31.09
C GLU A 444 5.51 -4.26 31.60
N ALA A 445 4.22 -4.18 31.29
CA ALA A 445 3.33 -3.14 31.81
C ALA A 445 3.25 -3.17 33.35
N ARG A 446 3.16 -4.36 33.98
CA ARG A 446 3.19 -4.50 35.46
C ARG A 446 4.51 -4.04 36.06
N ARG A 447 5.65 -4.45 35.49
CA ARG A 447 7.00 -4.05 35.94
C ARG A 447 7.19 -2.52 35.85
N GLN A 448 6.56 -1.88 34.87
CA GLN A 448 6.57 -0.42 34.68
C GLN A 448 5.50 0.32 35.50
N GLY A 449 4.67 -0.37 36.29
CA GLY A 449 3.58 0.24 37.08
C GLY A 449 2.43 0.80 36.23
N LYS A 450 2.32 0.39 34.95
CA LYS A 450 1.28 0.83 34.01
C LYS A 450 -0.01 0.01 34.23
N SER A 451 -1.15 0.56 33.81
CA SER A 451 -2.43 -0.14 33.90
C SER A 451 -2.51 -1.29 32.89
N THR A 452 -2.75 -2.52 33.35
CA THR A 452 -2.87 -3.72 32.50
C THR A 452 -4.29 -4.02 32.02
N MET A 453 -5.31 -3.32 32.53
CA MET A 453 -6.74 -3.63 32.34
C MET A 453 -7.13 -3.91 30.89
N LEU A 454 -6.53 -3.19 29.93
CA LEU A 454 -6.87 -3.33 28.50
C LEU A 454 -6.18 -4.52 27.83
N LEU A 455 -4.94 -4.82 28.23
CA LEU A 455 -4.22 -6.02 27.79
C LEU A 455 -4.89 -7.28 28.39
N GLU A 456 -5.29 -7.22 29.67
CA GLU A 456 -6.03 -8.29 30.34
C GLU A 456 -7.45 -8.48 29.78
N ARG A 457 -8.10 -7.42 29.28
CA ARG A 457 -9.33 -7.55 28.49
C ARG A 457 -9.06 -8.32 27.20
N LEU A 458 -7.98 -8.00 26.49
CA LEU A 458 -7.63 -8.62 25.21
C LEU A 458 -7.28 -10.11 25.35
N ARG A 459 -6.80 -10.54 26.52
CA ARG A 459 -6.63 -11.97 26.90
C ARG A 459 -7.95 -12.74 26.98
N LYS A 460 -9.06 -12.06 27.32
CA LYS A 460 -10.37 -12.68 27.53
C LYS A 460 -11.23 -12.76 26.27
N VAL A 461 -10.98 -11.91 25.28
CA VAL A 461 -11.78 -11.84 24.05
C VAL A 461 -11.24 -12.85 23.03
N GLY A 462 -12.09 -13.81 22.64
CA GLY A 462 -11.76 -14.84 21.65
C GLY A 462 -11.54 -14.24 20.25
N PRO A 463 -10.88 -14.97 19.32
CA PRO A 463 -10.60 -14.43 17.98
C PRO A 463 -11.86 -14.05 17.20
N GLU A 464 -12.97 -14.75 17.45
CA GLU A 464 -14.26 -14.54 16.78
C GLU A 464 -14.97 -13.25 17.22
N GLU A 465 -14.90 -12.90 18.52
CA GLU A 465 -15.51 -11.69 19.08
C GLU A 465 -14.77 -10.40 18.68
N LEU A 466 -13.50 -10.51 18.28
CA LEU A 466 -12.68 -9.37 17.85
C LEU A 466 -13.15 -8.73 16.54
N ILE A 467 -13.78 -9.52 15.67
CA ILE A 467 -14.32 -9.06 14.38
C ILE A 467 -15.64 -8.29 14.57
N ALA A 468 -16.37 -8.56 15.66
CA ALA A 468 -17.67 -7.94 15.96
C ALA A 468 -17.59 -6.66 16.80
N ALA A 469 -16.38 -6.27 17.25
CA ALA A 469 -16.14 -5.13 18.13
C ALA A 469 -15.55 -3.90 17.42
N VAL A 470 -15.48 -3.93 16.08
CA VAL A 470 -15.08 -2.84 15.17
C VAL A 470 -16.31 -2.34 14.43
#